data_AF-A0A4Q7PCC1-F1
#
_entry.id   AF-A0A4Q7PCC1-F1
#
_cell.length_a   1.000
_cell.length_b   1.000
_cell.length_c   1.000
_cell.angle_alpha   90.00
_cell.angle_beta   90.00
_cell.angle_gamma   90.00
#
_symmetry.space_group_name_H-M   'P 1'
#
loop_
_entity.id
_entity.type
_entity.pdbx_description
1 polymer ?
#
loop_
_entity_poly.entity_id
_entity_poly.type
_entity_poly.pdbx_seq_one_letter_code
_entity_poly.pdbx_strand_id
1 'polypeptide(L)'
;MKETINNWRFVILLSLTLGLAPFVPEPHIWGKIKWMAGGAKGMAVLDWFDFVFHGLPWLLLIRLSILKLKEKLKKQAFVGGKH
;
A
#
# COMPACT_ATOMS: atom_id res chain seq x y z
N MET A 1 16.44 9.45 -1.60
CA MET A 1 15.08 9.21 -1.07
C MET A 1 14.04 8.94 -2.15
N LYS A 2 13.85 9.82 -3.16
CA LYS A 2 12.87 9.60 -4.25
C LYS A 2 13.10 8.30 -5.03
N GLU A 3 14.37 7.96 -5.29
CA GLU A 3 14.73 6.72 -6.00
C GLU A 3 14.25 5.45 -5.27
N THR A 4 14.36 5.42 -3.94
CA THR A 4 13.97 4.27 -3.13
C THR A 4 12.45 4.05 -3.15
N ILE A 5 11.67 5.12 -2.93
CA ILE A 5 10.19 5.04 -2.88
C ILE A 5 9.54 4.89 -4.26
N ASN A 6 10.30 5.04 -5.35
CA ASN A 6 9.85 4.79 -6.72
C ASN A 6 10.40 3.47 -7.29
N ASN A 7 11.25 2.75 -6.54
CA ASN A 7 11.77 1.46 -6.94
C ASN A 7 10.72 0.37 -6.68
N TRP A 8 10.16 -0.20 -7.75
CA TRP A 8 9.14 -1.24 -7.68
C TRP A 8 9.55 -2.46 -6.86
N ARG A 9 10.79 -2.94 -7.01
CA ARG A 9 11.25 -4.11 -6.25
C ARG A 9 11.28 -3.80 -4.77
N PHE A 10 11.83 -2.65 -4.38
CA PHE A 10 11.87 -2.22 -3.00
C PHE A 10 10.46 -2.08 -2.40
N VAL A 11 9.55 -1.38 -3.09
CA VAL A 11 8.20 -1.14 -2.58
C VAL A 11 7.39 -2.43 -2.49
N ILE A 12 7.49 -3.33 -3.47
CA ILE A 12 6.83 -4.64 -3.41
C ILE A 12 7.38 -5.46 -2.24
N LEU A 13 8.70 -5.54 -2.09
CA LEU A 13 9.31 -6.28 -0.97
C LEU A 13 8.90 -5.68 0.37
N LEU A 14 8.87 -4.35 0.50
CA LEU A 14 8.45 -3.68 1.72
C LEU A 14 6.97 -3.96 2.05
N SER A 15 6.08 -3.98 1.06
CA SER A 15 4.66 -4.33 1.27
C SER A 15 4.47 -5.79 1.65
N LEU A 16 5.18 -6.70 0.98
CA LEU A 16 5.08 -8.14 1.24
C LEU A 16 5.79 -8.56 2.53
N THR A 17 6.71 -7.74 3.06
CA THR A 17 7.41 -8.00 4.32
C THR A 17 6.81 -7.16 5.45
N LEU A 18 7.26 -5.92 5.61
CA LEU A 18 6.80 -5.03 6.66
C LEU A 18 5.29 -4.82 6.62
N GLY A 19 4.69 -4.67 5.43
CA GLY A 19 3.25 -4.43 5.31
C GLY A 19 2.36 -5.62 5.69
N LEU A 20 2.90 -6.85 5.69
CA LEU A 20 2.18 -8.06 6.09
C LEU A 20 2.64 -8.61 7.44
N ALA A 21 3.75 -8.14 7.98
CA ALA A 21 4.26 -8.60 9.25
C ALA A 21 3.30 -8.25 10.40
N PRO A 22 3.28 -9.08 11.46
CA PRO A 22 3.70 -10.48 11.49
C PRO A 22 2.75 -11.35 10.66
N PHE A 23 3.25 -12.43 10.05
CA PHE A 23 2.46 -13.23 9.11
C PHE A 23 1.53 -14.26 9.79
N VAL A 24 1.83 -14.62 11.04
CA VAL A 24 1.16 -15.68 11.79
C VAL A 24 0.71 -15.13 13.15
N PRO A 25 -0.51 -15.47 13.63
CA PRO A 25 -1.53 -16.26 12.96
C PRO A 25 -2.15 -15.55 11.74
N GLU A 26 -2.03 -14.23 11.66
CA GLU A 26 -2.41 -13.42 10.51
C GLU A 26 -1.69 -12.07 10.50
N PRO A 27 -1.58 -11.41 9.32
CA PRO A 27 -1.05 -10.05 9.19
C PRO A 27 -1.71 -9.05 10.13
N HIS A 28 -0.92 -8.22 10.81
CA HIS A 28 -1.44 -7.14 11.67
C HIS A 28 -2.41 -6.24 10.91
N ILE A 29 -2.05 -5.81 9.69
CA ILE A 29 -2.94 -4.98 8.87
C ILE A 29 -4.32 -5.62 8.67
N TRP A 30 -4.37 -6.94 8.47
CA TRP A 30 -5.61 -7.68 8.28
C TRP A 30 -6.41 -7.80 9.57
N GLY A 31 -5.74 -8.12 10.68
CA GLY A 31 -6.35 -8.14 12.01
C GLY A 31 -6.97 -6.79 12.38
N LYS A 32 -6.26 -5.68 12.13
CA LYS A 32 -6.77 -4.32 12.39
C LYS A 32 -7.96 -3.96 11.48
N ILE A 33 -7.94 -4.34 10.20
CA ILE A 33 -9.10 -4.15 9.29
C ILE A 33 -10.35 -4.84 9.83
N LYS A 34 -10.24 -6.11 10.25
CA LYS A 34 -11.37 -6.85 10.84
C LYS A 34 -11.84 -6.22 12.16
N TRP A 35 -10.91 -5.77 13.00
CA TRP A 35 -11.24 -5.11 14.27
C TRP A 35 -11.99 -3.79 14.03
N MET A 36 -11.55 -2.99 13.06
CA MET A 36 -12.25 -1.77 12.66
C MET A 36 -13.64 -2.07 12.05
N ALA A 37 -13.76 -3.12 11.24
CA ALA A 37 -15.06 -3.58 10.72
C ALA A 37 -16.02 -4.01 11.85
N GLY A 38 -15.49 -4.50 12.98
CA GLY A 38 -16.23 -4.79 14.21
C GLY A 38 -16.53 -3.56 15.10
N GLY A 39 -16.24 -2.35 14.62
CA GLY A 39 -16.50 -1.09 15.32
C GLY A 39 -15.36 -0.56 16.18
N ALA A 40 -14.13 -1.07 16.02
CA ALA A 40 -12.91 -0.57 16.68
C ALA A 40 -13.00 -0.45 18.21
N LYS A 41 -13.90 -1.22 18.84
CA LYS A 41 -14.13 -1.16 20.29
C LYS A 41 -12.87 -1.56 21.04
N GLY A 42 -12.40 -0.68 21.92
CA GLY A 42 -11.20 -0.90 22.74
C GLY A 42 -9.87 -0.73 22.02
N MET A 43 -9.83 -0.23 20.78
CA MET A 43 -8.55 0.08 20.11
C MET A 43 -7.83 1.24 20.80
N ALA A 44 -6.59 1.00 21.21
CA ALA A 44 -5.71 2.01 21.75
C ALA A 44 -4.97 2.78 20.64
N VAL A 45 -4.33 3.89 21.01
CA VAL A 45 -3.53 4.70 20.07
C VAL A 45 -2.43 3.87 19.39
N LEU A 46 -1.82 2.93 20.12
CA LEU A 46 -0.81 2.03 19.55
C LEU A 46 -1.38 1.08 18.50
N ASP A 47 -2.64 0.66 18.60
CA ASP A 47 -3.29 -0.18 17.58
C ASP A 47 -3.51 0.58 16.28
N TRP A 48 -3.83 1.88 16.39
CA TRP A 48 -3.95 2.77 15.22
C TRP A 48 -2.58 3.03 14.59
N PHE A 49 -1.55 3.24 15.41
CA PHE A 49 -0.19 3.38 14.91
C PHE A 49 0.26 2.11 14.17
N ASP A 50 0.01 0.93 14.75
CA ASP A 50 0.30 -0.37 14.13
C ASP A 50 -0.40 -0.53 12.78
N PHE A 51 -1.70 -0.22 12.70
CA PHE A 51 -2.44 -0.22 11.43
C PHE A 51 -1.82 0.70 10.38
N VAL A 52 -1.49 1.94 10.75
CA VAL A 52 -0.88 2.91 9.83
C VAL A 52 0.50 2.44 9.40
N PHE A 53 1.33 1.98 10.33
CA PHE A 53 2.70 1.54 10.08
C PHE A 53 2.74 0.38 9.08
N HIS A 54 1.90 -0.64 9.28
CA HIS A 54 1.78 -1.75 8.34
C HIS A 54 1.02 -1.37 7.05
N GLY A 55 0.16 -0.35 7.08
CA GLY A 55 -0.56 0.18 5.92
C GLY A 55 0.28 1.07 4.98
N LEU A 56 1.29 1.76 5.50
CA LEU A 56 2.12 2.71 4.73
C LEU A 56 2.79 2.08 3.48
N PRO A 57 3.41 0.88 3.56
CA PRO A 57 3.94 0.20 2.37
C PRO A 57 2.89 -0.02 1.28
N TRP A 58 1.67 -0.41 1.65
CA TRP A 58 0.57 -0.62 0.70
C TRP A 58 0.12 0.67 0.05
N LEU A 59 0.01 1.76 0.82
CA LEU A 59 -0.31 3.08 0.27
C LEU A 59 0.75 3.52 -0.75
N LEU A 60 2.03 3.24 -0.49
CA LEU A 60 3.11 3.54 -1.42
C LEU A 60 3.02 2.70 -2.70
N LEU A 61 2.70 1.41 -2.60
CA LEU A 61 2.49 0.52 -3.74
C LEU A 61 1.30 0.98 -4.61
N ILE A 62 0.20 1.38 -3.97
CA ILE A 62 -0.99 1.94 -4.64
C ILE A 62 -0.60 3.22 -5.39
N ARG A 63 0.14 4.13 -4.74
CA ARG A 63 0.65 5.36 -5.39
C ARG A 63 1.43 5.03 -6.66
N LEU A 64 2.40 4.11 -6.61
CA LEU A 64 3.20 3.74 -7.79
C LEU A 64 2.35 3.13 -8.91
N SER A 65 1.38 2.30 -8.54
CA SER A 65 0.44 1.69 -9.48
C SER A 65 -0.41 2.73 -10.19
N ILE A 66 -0.95 3.72 -9.47
CA ILE A 66 -1.72 4.82 -10.04
C ILE A 66 -0.85 5.69 -10.97
N LEU A 67 0.38 6.03 -10.58
CA LEU A 67 1.28 6.81 -11.42
C LEU A 67 1.61 6.08 -12.72
N LYS A 68 1.86 4.77 -12.65
CA LYS A 68 2.14 3.95 -13.83
C LYS A 68 0.94 3.81 -14.74
N LEU A 69 -0.25 3.65 -14.17
CA LEU A 69 -1.50 3.62 -14.94
C LEU A 69 -1.74 4.95 -15.66
N LYS A 70 -1.58 6.09 -14.98
CA LYS A 70 -1.70 7.43 -15.58
C LYS A 70 -0.72 7.64 -16.73
N GLU A 71 0.54 7.21 -16.56
CA GLU A 71 1.56 7.26 -17.62
C GLU A 71 1.13 6.44 -18.85
N LYS A 72 0.63 5.22 -18.63
CA LYS A 72 0.14 4.33 -19.70
C LYS A 72 -1.05 4.95 -20.43
N LEU A 73 -2.03 5.48 -19.70
CA LEU A 73 -3.20 6.15 -20.28
C LEU A 73 -2.80 7.38 -21.11
N LYS A 74 -1.88 8.21 -20.62
CA LYS A 74 -1.36 9.37 -21.36
C LYS A 74 -0.66 8.94 -22.66
N LYS A 75 0.16 7.88 -22.62
CA LYS A 75 0.84 7.34 -23.80
C LYS A 75 -0.16 6.82 -24.84
N GLN A 76 -1.21 6.13 -24.41
CA GLN A 76 -2.26 5.65 -25.31
C GLN A 76 -3.04 6.79 -25.97
N ALA A 77 -3.42 7.82 -25.20
CA ALA A 77 -4.08 9.00 -25.75
C ALA A 77 -3.21 9.73 -26.80
N PHE A 78 -1.90 9.81 -26.56
CA PHE A 78 -0.96 10.44 -27.50
C PHE A 78 -0.71 9.62 -28.78
N VAL A 79 -0.74 8.28 -28.69
CA VAL A 79 -0.58 7.40 -29.86
C VAL A 79 -1.89 7.31 -30.67
N GLY A 80 -3.04 7.27 -30.00
CA GLY A 80 -4.36 7.17 -30.66
C GLY A 80 -4.81 8.46 -31.37
N GLY A 81 -4.26 9.62 -31.02
CA GLY A 81 -4.53 10.90 -31.70
C GLY A 81 -3.61 11.22 -32.89
N LYS A 82 -2.76 10.27 -33.32
CA LYS A 82 -1.86 10.42 -34.48
C LYS A 82 -2.36 9.73 -35.75
N HIS A 83 -3.65 9.38 -35.81
CA HIS A 83 -4.31 8.85 -36.99
C HIS A 83 -5.40 9.82 -37.45
#